data_AF-A0A6A6NYC9-F1
#
_entry.id   AF-A0A6A6NYC9-F1
#
_cell.length_a   1.000
_cell.length_b   1.000
_cell.length_c   1.000
_cell.angle_alpha   90.00
_cell.angle_beta   90.00
_cell.angle_gamma   90.00
#
_symmetry.space_group_name_H-M   'P 1'
#
loop_
_entity.id
_entity.type
_entity.pdbx_description
1 polymer ?
#
loop_
_entity_poly.entity_id
_entity_poly.type
_entity_poly.pdbx_seq_one_letter_code
_entity_poly.pdbx_strand_id
1 'polypeptide(L)'
;MDVGESSFYPLLLGILERISRAHFVTFDLELSGVPVKTHAQRGTAGNPTLQERYDELRAAADRFTILQVGITVVEQDRINDKYMVFPYNFNLSPLVQEWGVEVEREISFSSSAAEFLLKAGFNFDLPFRSGVPYLSRDEDRKAWERALERLNRAKVEDIQLDGSQEELLKFVERVRNEIKEWLKIIAPRQTNIDPFDRLQQELLSDLPRLVPTKSSRKSRSPHQAKIELLITGTPDPHDSTNPSRNPSNHSTGIDEPPSPPRVVSLTNLQKRLVHQLVRAEFPELISFSCPSAIRVKLLDREREAREQERSRRRAREAINRATGFRWLVEALIVGGNIRGIDVVGECAKDPQTGATLMVFENQIFERFRSLQFALSRRRPPLVGHNLFFDLAYLYRTFVGVLPEKVGAFAEKVGELWPTVLDTKYMATHGVSEARTDSSLEQMEAALRMQSRPVTELAPGHEKYVCATNVPLLTPLDRASFAHEAGYDAYLTALVMIRLSAKLKAASVATTTPSNKQTDVDNNNGEAARYAFASRGDITPGSLMPQFNDTEFWSEYANKLRVYGSVEGLLEIPAGGGEADGGVSLETQHW
;
A
#
# COMPACT_ATOMS: atom_id res chain seq x y z
N MET A 1 -12.90 5.17 -14.48
CA MET A 1 -13.51 4.23 -13.52
C MET A 1 -13.08 4.64 -12.13
N ASP A 2 -14.02 4.83 -11.20
CA ASP A 2 -13.69 5.08 -9.79
C ASP A 2 -13.41 3.76 -9.08
N VAL A 3 -12.29 3.68 -8.37
CA VAL A 3 -11.88 2.50 -7.61
C VAL A 3 -11.66 2.90 -6.16
N GLY A 4 -12.42 2.28 -5.26
CA GLY A 4 -12.39 2.54 -3.82
C GLY A 4 -11.98 1.30 -3.04
N GLU A 5 -12.01 1.39 -1.72
CA GLU A 5 -11.58 0.34 -0.79
C GLU A 5 -12.16 -1.05 -1.13
N SER A 6 -13.49 -1.13 -1.32
CA SER A 6 -14.19 -2.40 -1.55
C SER A 6 -13.95 -2.99 -2.95
N SER A 7 -13.70 -2.16 -3.96
CA SER A 7 -13.51 -2.59 -5.34
C SER A 7 -12.03 -2.74 -5.73
N PHE A 8 -11.10 -2.23 -4.92
CA PHE A 8 -9.67 -2.23 -5.23
C PHE A 8 -9.10 -3.63 -5.44
N TYR A 9 -9.13 -4.49 -4.42
CA TYR A 9 -8.59 -5.85 -4.54
C TYR A 9 -9.29 -6.71 -5.60
N PRO A 10 -10.64 -6.71 -5.72
CA PRO A 10 -11.34 -7.37 -6.81
C PRO A 10 -10.86 -6.95 -8.21
N LEU A 11 -10.51 -5.67 -8.40
CA LEU A 11 -10.05 -5.14 -9.69
C LEU A 11 -8.53 -5.20 -9.87
N LEU A 12 -7.76 -5.35 -8.79
CA LEU A 12 -6.31 -5.20 -8.76
C LEU A 12 -5.60 -6.07 -9.79
N LEU A 13 -5.92 -7.37 -9.86
CA LEU A 13 -5.28 -8.29 -10.80
C LEU A 13 -5.50 -7.85 -12.26
N GLY A 14 -6.72 -7.43 -12.61
CA GLY A 14 -7.03 -6.93 -13.95
C GLY A 14 -6.31 -5.63 -14.29
N ILE A 15 -6.18 -4.71 -13.33
CA ILE A 15 -5.43 -3.46 -13.50
C ILE A 15 -3.94 -3.76 -13.70
N LEU A 16 -3.36 -4.65 -12.91
CA LEU A 16 -1.95 -5.05 -13.03
C LEU A 16 -1.66 -5.74 -14.38
N GLU A 17 -2.56 -6.62 -14.83
CA GLU A 17 -2.47 -7.22 -16.17
C GLU A 17 -2.45 -6.15 -17.26
N ARG A 18 -3.28 -5.11 -17.15
CA ARG A 18 -3.26 -3.95 -18.07
C ARG A 18 -1.95 -3.18 -18.02
N ILE A 19 -1.46 -2.86 -16.82
CA ILE A 19 -0.16 -2.18 -16.65
C ILE A 19 0.96 -2.98 -17.33
N SER A 20 0.96 -4.31 -17.21
CA SER A 20 2.01 -5.16 -17.80
C SER A 20 2.04 -5.14 -19.33
N ARG A 21 0.90 -4.91 -19.99
CA ARG A 21 0.77 -4.81 -21.45
C ARG A 21 0.69 -3.37 -21.97
N ALA A 22 0.75 -2.38 -21.08
CA ALA A 22 0.60 -0.98 -21.43
C ALA A 22 1.69 -0.52 -22.42
N HIS A 23 1.30 0.30 -23.39
CA HIS A 23 2.24 1.04 -24.21
C HIS A 23 2.96 2.08 -23.34
N PHE A 24 2.20 2.84 -22.55
CA PHE A 24 2.66 3.72 -21.47
C PHE A 24 1.54 3.89 -20.44
N VAL A 25 1.87 4.46 -19.28
CA VAL A 25 0.90 4.79 -18.22
C VAL A 25 1.04 6.26 -17.90
N THR A 26 -0.09 6.97 -17.81
CA THR A 26 -0.10 8.35 -17.31
C THR A 26 -0.58 8.39 -15.87
N PHE A 27 -0.15 9.40 -15.13
CA PHE A 27 -0.66 9.67 -13.79
C PHE A 27 -0.74 11.17 -13.49
N ASP A 28 -1.57 11.49 -12.51
CA ASP A 28 -1.78 12.83 -11.96
C ASP A 28 -2.25 12.70 -10.49
N LEU A 29 -2.07 13.73 -9.66
CA LEU A 29 -2.33 13.69 -8.23
C LEU A 29 -3.11 14.91 -7.74
N GLU A 30 -4.12 14.69 -6.88
CA GLU A 30 -4.66 15.74 -6.03
C GLU A 30 -4.01 15.70 -4.65
N LEU A 31 -3.54 16.86 -4.18
CA LEU A 31 -2.72 16.99 -2.97
C LEU A 31 -3.42 17.83 -1.90
N SER A 32 -3.22 17.49 -0.63
CA SER A 32 -3.74 18.28 0.50
C SER A 32 -3.06 19.65 0.67
N GLY A 33 -1.96 19.86 -0.04
CA GLY A 33 -1.23 21.12 -0.09
C GLY A 33 0.01 21.03 -0.96
N VAL A 34 0.49 22.20 -1.38
CA VAL A 34 1.72 22.41 -2.14
C VAL A 34 2.54 23.52 -1.46
N PRO A 35 3.85 23.68 -1.77
CA PRO A 35 4.64 24.78 -1.24
C PRO A 35 4.00 26.13 -1.59
N VAL A 36 3.75 26.94 -0.57
CA VAL A 36 3.27 28.31 -0.72
C VAL A 36 4.44 29.25 -0.50
N LYS A 37 4.72 30.12 -1.46
CA LYS A 37 5.72 31.19 -1.29
C LYS A 37 5.33 32.06 -0.10
N THR A 38 6.18 32.12 0.92
CA THR A 38 5.94 33.00 2.08
C THR A 38 6.04 34.47 1.66
N HIS A 39 5.38 35.37 2.39
CA HIS A 39 5.47 36.82 2.13
C HIS A 39 6.92 37.34 2.16
N ALA A 40 7.82 36.71 2.93
CA ALA A 40 9.24 37.03 2.97
C ALA A 40 9.99 36.64 1.68
N GLN A 41 9.63 35.51 1.05
CA GLN A 41 10.24 35.05 -0.21
C GLN A 41 9.74 35.84 -1.43
N ARG A 42 8.54 36.42 -1.37
CA ARG A 42 8.00 37.29 -2.44
C ARG A 42 8.83 38.56 -2.69
N GLY A 43 9.72 38.94 -1.76
CA GLY A 43 10.61 40.10 -1.87
C GLY A 43 12.01 39.82 -2.42
N THR A 44 12.37 38.56 -2.67
CA THR A 44 13.68 38.21 -3.25
C THR A 44 13.66 38.37 -4.78
N ALA A 45 14.60 39.15 -5.32
CA ALA A 45 14.72 39.40 -6.75
C ALA A 45 15.39 38.20 -7.45
N GLY A 46 14.60 37.24 -7.93
CA GLY A 46 15.09 36.11 -8.74
C GLY A 46 14.23 34.85 -8.58
N ASN A 47 14.33 33.93 -9.55
CA ASN A 47 13.84 32.57 -9.36
C ASN A 47 14.80 31.80 -8.43
N PRO A 48 14.30 30.94 -7.53
CA PRO A 48 15.16 30.04 -6.74
C PRO A 48 15.93 29.07 -7.65
N THR A 49 17.06 28.57 -7.17
CA THR A 49 17.77 27.44 -7.80
C THR A 49 16.91 26.19 -7.78
N LEU A 50 17.23 25.21 -8.64
CA LEU A 50 16.55 23.93 -8.69
C LEU A 50 16.63 23.18 -7.35
N GLN A 51 17.76 23.27 -6.66
CA GLN A 51 17.92 22.67 -5.33
C GLN A 51 17.01 23.36 -4.29
N GLU A 52 16.95 24.69 -4.25
CA GLU A 52 16.05 25.40 -3.32
C GLU A 52 14.58 25.06 -3.61
N ARG A 53 14.22 24.97 -4.90
CA ARG A 53 12.88 24.56 -5.33
C ARG A 53 12.56 23.13 -4.90
N TYR A 54 13.54 22.23 -4.98
CA TYR A 54 13.42 20.87 -4.48
C TYR A 54 13.31 20.81 -2.96
N ASP A 55 14.03 21.66 -2.22
CA ASP A 55 13.94 21.73 -0.76
C ASP A 55 12.55 22.19 -0.30
N GLU A 56 11.96 23.18 -1.00
CA GLU A 56 10.56 23.58 -0.80
C GLU A 56 9.59 22.42 -1.05
N LEU A 57 9.77 21.71 -2.16
CA LEU A 57 8.97 20.54 -2.53
C LEU A 57 9.08 19.43 -1.49
N ARG A 58 10.30 19.10 -1.05
CA ARG A 58 10.55 18.09 -0.04
C ARG A 58 9.85 18.43 1.28
N ALA A 59 10.01 19.67 1.75
CA ALA A 59 9.34 20.11 2.97
C ALA A 59 7.80 20.05 2.86
N ALA A 60 7.25 20.31 1.67
CA ALA A 60 5.82 20.17 1.42
C ALA A 60 5.37 18.70 1.35
N ALA A 61 6.12 17.82 0.68
CA ALA A 61 5.83 16.38 0.59
C ALA A 61 5.95 15.66 1.95
N ASP A 62 6.78 16.18 2.87
CA ASP A 62 6.84 15.70 4.26
C ASP A 62 5.61 16.13 5.09
N ARG A 63 4.92 17.20 4.70
CA ARG A 63 3.80 17.80 5.46
C ARG A 63 2.43 17.44 4.90
N PHE A 64 2.29 17.42 3.58
CA PHE A 64 1.03 17.25 2.87
C PHE A 64 0.96 15.84 2.28
N THR A 65 -0.26 15.36 2.07
CA THR A 65 -0.52 14.00 1.58
C THR A 65 -1.21 14.04 0.22
N ILE A 66 -1.06 12.93 -0.51
CA ILE A 66 -1.89 12.63 -1.68
C ILE A 66 -3.30 12.30 -1.18
N LEU A 67 -4.32 12.89 -1.81
CA LEU A 67 -5.73 12.65 -1.54
C LEU A 67 -6.39 11.78 -2.62
N GLN A 68 -5.96 11.96 -3.87
CA GLN A 68 -6.46 11.20 -5.01
C GLN A 68 -5.34 10.96 -6.01
N VAL A 69 -5.35 9.78 -6.63
CA VAL A 69 -4.42 9.38 -7.69
C VAL A 69 -5.23 9.06 -8.94
N GLY A 70 -4.87 9.71 -10.04
CA GLY A 70 -5.34 9.37 -11.37
C GLY A 70 -4.33 8.46 -12.06
N ILE A 71 -4.79 7.39 -12.68
CA ILE A 71 -3.96 6.54 -13.54
C ILE A 71 -4.72 6.31 -14.84
N THR A 72 -4.09 6.57 -15.98
CA THR A 72 -4.62 6.11 -17.26
C THR A 72 -3.65 5.14 -17.92
N VAL A 73 -4.11 3.90 -18.11
CA VAL A 73 -3.35 2.90 -18.86
C VAL A 73 -3.68 3.06 -20.35
N VAL A 74 -2.67 3.08 -21.20
CA VAL A 74 -2.84 3.17 -22.66
C VAL A 74 -2.31 1.91 -23.33
N GLU A 75 -3.18 1.20 -24.05
CA GLU A 75 -2.81 0.04 -24.87
C GLU A 75 -2.80 0.45 -26.35
N GLN A 76 -1.75 0.07 -27.09
CA GLN A 76 -1.65 0.33 -28.53
C GLN A 76 -2.23 -0.85 -29.32
N ASP A 77 -3.21 -0.58 -30.18
CA ASP A 77 -3.71 -1.52 -31.18
C ASP A 77 -3.07 -1.18 -32.53
N ARG A 78 -2.01 -1.92 -32.86
CA ARG A 78 -1.27 -1.75 -34.11
C ARG A 78 -2.00 -2.27 -35.35
N ILE A 79 -3.02 -3.12 -35.18
CA ILE A 79 -3.76 -3.68 -36.32
C ILE A 79 -4.74 -2.63 -36.82
N ASN A 80 -5.39 -1.92 -35.90
CA ASN A 80 -6.40 -0.91 -36.22
C ASN A 80 -5.87 0.53 -36.17
N ASP A 81 -4.56 0.72 -36.00
CA ASP A 81 -3.90 2.04 -35.88
C ASP A 81 -4.59 2.98 -34.87
N LYS A 82 -4.86 2.45 -33.67
CA LYS A 82 -5.54 3.19 -32.59
C LYS A 82 -4.97 2.89 -31.21
N TYR A 83 -5.41 3.69 -30.24
CA TYR A 83 -5.09 3.51 -28.83
C TYR A 83 -6.36 3.28 -28.01
N MET A 84 -6.33 2.25 -27.16
CA MET A 84 -7.35 2.02 -26.15
C MET A 84 -6.91 2.64 -24.83
N VAL A 85 -7.80 3.41 -24.21
CA VAL A 85 -7.49 4.23 -23.04
C VAL A 85 -8.35 3.79 -21.85
N PHE A 86 -7.70 3.53 -20.71
CA PHE A 86 -8.30 2.98 -19.50
C PHE A 86 -8.06 3.92 -18.30
N PRO A 87 -8.85 4.99 -18.14
CA PRO A 87 -8.74 5.87 -16.99
C PRO A 87 -9.30 5.24 -15.71
N TYR A 88 -8.55 5.42 -14.63
CA TYR A 88 -8.85 5.04 -13.25
C TYR A 88 -8.67 6.24 -12.32
N ASN A 89 -9.53 6.32 -11.32
CA ASN A 89 -9.48 7.34 -10.29
C ASN A 89 -9.54 6.66 -8.92
N PHE A 90 -8.57 6.94 -8.05
CA PHE A 90 -8.43 6.32 -6.74
C PHE A 90 -8.40 7.40 -5.67
N ASN A 91 -9.37 7.42 -4.77
CA ASN A 91 -9.22 8.19 -3.53
C ASN A 91 -8.26 7.44 -2.62
N LEU A 92 -7.23 8.10 -2.10
CA LEU A 92 -6.19 7.47 -1.31
C LEU A 92 -6.46 7.68 0.18
N SER A 93 -6.58 6.59 0.95
CA SER A 93 -6.85 6.69 2.38
C SER A 93 -5.57 6.68 3.21
N PRO A 94 -5.36 7.68 4.08
CA PRO A 94 -4.30 7.60 5.08
C PRO A 94 -4.68 6.66 6.24
N LEU A 95 -5.91 6.16 6.29
CA LEU A 95 -6.39 5.29 7.36
C LEU A 95 -6.06 3.83 7.05
N VAL A 96 -5.44 3.14 8.01
CA VAL A 96 -5.16 1.70 7.92
C VAL A 96 -5.96 1.00 9.01
N GLN A 97 -7.02 0.28 8.63
CA GLN A 97 -7.95 -0.38 9.57
C GLN A 97 -7.68 -1.89 9.74
N GLU A 98 -6.57 -2.39 9.18
CA GLU A 98 -6.25 -3.80 9.20
C GLU A 98 -5.79 -4.26 10.59
N TRP A 99 -6.43 -5.31 11.13
CA TRP A 99 -6.16 -5.79 12.47
C TRP A 99 -4.71 -6.24 12.66
N GLY A 100 -4.05 -5.70 13.69
CA GLY A 100 -2.66 -6.03 14.01
C GLY A 100 -1.64 -5.20 13.23
N VAL A 101 -2.05 -4.35 12.30
CA VAL A 101 -1.20 -3.38 11.61
C VAL A 101 -1.45 -2.00 12.22
N GLU A 102 -0.50 -1.51 13.01
CA GLU A 102 -0.62 -0.21 13.68
C GLU A 102 0.18 0.83 12.90
N VAL A 103 -0.53 1.77 12.27
CA VAL A 103 0.06 2.92 11.57
C VAL A 103 -0.73 4.17 11.97
N GLU A 104 0.00 5.16 12.49
CA GLU A 104 -0.55 6.47 12.86
C GLU A 104 0.05 7.52 11.93
N ARG A 105 -0.79 8.41 11.39
CA ARG A 105 -0.37 9.48 10.47
C ARG A 105 -0.99 10.80 10.89
N GLU A 106 -0.15 11.81 11.04
CA GLU A 106 -0.61 13.19 11.12
C GLU A 106 -0.74 13.76 9.71
N ILE A 107 -1.93 14.28 9.38
CA ILE A 107 -2.21 14.87 8.06
C ILE A 107 -2.42 16.38 8.19
N SER A 108 -1.85 17.14 7.26
CA SER A 108 -2.05 18.59 7.17
C SER A 108 -2.75 18.97 5.86
N PHE A 109 -3.46 20.09 5.91
CA PHE A 109 -4.07 20.72 4.73
C PHE A 109 -3.60 22.17 4.61
N SER A 110 -3.30 22.59 3.40
CA SER A 110 -3.20 24.02 3.08
C SER A 110 -4.61 24.56 2.85
N SER A 111 -4.96 25.67 3.49
CA SER A 111 -6.28 26.30 3.31
C SER A 111 -6.54 26.67 1.86
N SER A 112 -5.53 27.13 1.12
CA SER A 112 -5.66 27.49 -0.30
C SER A 112 -5.89 26.29 -1.20
N ALA A 113 -5.24 25.15 -0.91
CA ALA A 113 -5.44 23.91 -1.66
C ALA A 113 -6.83 23.33 -1.38
N ALA A 114 -7.26 23.35 -0.11
CA ALA A 114 -8.60 22.94 0.28
C ALA A 114 -9.69 23.78 -0.41
N GLU A 115 -9.55 25.11 -0.43
CA GLU A 115 -10.49 26.00 -1.12
C GLU A 115 -10.54 25.72 -2.63
N PHE A 116 -9.38 25.52 -3.26
CA PHE A 116 -9.29 25.20 -4.68
C PHE A 116 -9.99 23.88 -5.03
N LEU A 117 -9.67 22.81 -4.29
CA LEU A 117 -10.28 21.49 -4.47
C LEU A 117 -11.80 21.52 -4.24
N LEU A 118 -12.28 22.24 -3.22
CA LEU A 118 -13.73 22.41 -3.00
C LEU A 118 -14.42 23.11 -4.18
N LYS A 119 -13.79 24.13 -4.76
CA LYS A 119 -14.31 24.82 -5.96
C LYS A 119 -14.34 23.91 -7.19
N ALA A 120 -13.40 22.98 -7.30
CA ALA A 120 -13.36 21.94 -8.32
C ALA A 120 -14.36 20.78 -8.07
N GLY A 121 -15.06 20.77 -6.92
CA GLY A 121 -16.02 19.73 -6.57
C GLY A 121 -15.43 18.50 -5.89
N PHE A 122 -14.16 18.58 -5.43
CA PHE A 122 -13.52 17.50 -4.69
C PHE A 122 -14.28 17.18 -3.39
N ASN A 123 -14.54 15.89 -3.16
CA ASN A 123 -15.21 15.44 -1.95
C ASN A 123 -14.20 14.90 -0.93
N PHE A 124 -13.90 15.72 0.09
CA PHE A 124 -12.99 15.39 1.18
C PHE A 124 -13.45 14.21 2.06
N ASP A 125 -14.70 13.76 1.98
CA ASP A 125 -15.17 12.56 2.68
C ASP A 125 -14.58 11.28 2.05
N LEU A 126 -14.40 11.26 0.72
CA LEU A 126 -14.09 10.03 -0.02
C LEU A 126 -12.75 9.37 0.38
N PRO A 127 -11.63 10.11 0.54
CA PRO A 127 -10.37 9.54 1.01
C PRO A 127 -10.49 8.82 2.36
N PHE A 128 -11.31 9.33 3.29
CA PHE A 128 -11.42 8.77 4.63
C PHE A 128 -12.49 7.69 4.76
N ARG A 129 -13.59 7.82 4.00
CA ARG A 129 -14.74 6.92 4.11
C ARG A 129 -14.61 5.65 3.28
N SER A 130 -13.97 5.75 2.12
CA SER A 130 -13.95 4.66 1.11
C SER A 130 -12.69 4.66 0.25
N GLY A 131 -11.66 5.40 0.67
CA GLY A 131 -10.39 5.48 -0.05
C GLY A 131 -9.62 4.18 0.06
N VAL A 132 -8.79 3.90 -0.95
CA VAL A 132 -7.89 2.75 -0.94
C VAL A 132 -6.79 3.00 0.10
N PRO A 133 -6.61 2.14 1.10
CA PRO A 133 -5.52 2.30 2.07
C PRO A 133 -4.17 2.10 1.40
N TYR A 134 -3.10 2.48 2.09
CA TYR A 134 -1.75 2.17 1.63
C TYR A 134 -0.77 2.03 2.79
N LEU A 135 0.33 1.33 2.52
CA LEU A 135 1.56 1.38 3.31
C LEU A 135 2.72 1.80 2.41
N SER A 136 3.58 2.69 2.89
CA SER A 136 4.93 2.90 2.35
C SER A 136 5.83 1.70 2.66
N ARG A 137 6.90 1.50 1.88
CA ARG A 137 7.89 0.42 2.14
C ARG A 137 8.45 0.45 3.56
N ASP A 138 8.65 1.64 4.11
CA ASP A 138 9.12 1.82 5.48
C ASP A 138 8.06 1.43 6.53
N GLU A 139 6.80 1.81 6.32
CA GLU A 139 5.69 1.43 7.21
C GLU A 139 5.45 -0.08 7.22
N ASP A 140 5.56 -0.75 6.06
CA ASP A 140 5.49 -2.22 5.98
C ASP A 140 6.60 -2.87 6.82
N ARG A 141 7.85 -2.44 6.63
CA ARG A 141 9.00 -2.94 7.41
C ARG A 141 8.78 -2.74 8.91
N LYS A 142 8.38 -1.53 9.34
CA LYS A 142 8.11 -1.22 10.75
C LYS A 142 6.95 -2.04 11.31
N ALA A 143 5.87 -2.23 10.53
CA ALA A 143 4.75 -3.07 10.92
C ALA A 143 5.19 -4.54 11.11
N TRP A 144 6.08 -5.03 10.24
CA TRP A 144 6.65 -6.37 10.35
C TRP A 144 7.55 -6.53 11.57
N GLU A 145 8.45 -5.57 11.82
CA GLU A 145 9.30 -5.55 13.01
C GLU A 145 8.46 -5.58 14.30
N ARG A 146 7.43 -4.74 14.40
CA ARG A 146 6.50 -4.74 15.54
C ARG A 146 5.76 -6.06 15.68
N ALA A 147 5.33 -6.67 14.57
CA ALA A 147 4.68 -7.97 14.61
C ALA A 147 5.63 -9.04 15.16
N LEU A 148 6.89 -9.06 14.70
CA LEU A 148 7.92 -9.97 15.21
C LEU A 148 8.22 -9.71 16.70
N GLU A 149 8.30 -8.44 17.12
CA GLU A 149 8.46 -8.07 18.54
C GLU A 149 7.30 -8.59 19.39
N ARG A 150 6.05 -8.46 18.93
CA ARG A 150 4.88 -9.00 19.66
C ARG A 150 4.93 -10.52 19.77
N LEU A 151 5.39 -11.21 18.72
CA LEU A 151 5.60 -12.66 18.75
C LEU A 151 6.75 -13.05 19.72
N ASN A 152 7.78 -12.20 19.82
CA ASN A 152 8.92 -12.41 20.72
C ASN A 152 8.67 -11.97 22.17
N ARG A 153 7.71 -11.05 22.43
CA ARG A 153 7.33 -10.51 23.75
C ARG A 153 6.82 -11.55 24.75
N ALA A 154 6.79 -12.83 24.37
CA ALA A 154 6.84 -13.95 25.32
C ALA A 154 8.07 -13.89 26.29
N LYS A 155 9.08 -13.06 26.01
CA LYS A 155 10.25 -12.79 26.87
C LYS A 155 10.10 -11.49 27.69
N VAL A 156 9.15 -11.43 28.62
CA VAL A 156 9.06 -10.35 29.64
C VAL A 156 10.25 -10.43 30.59
N GLU A 157 10.87 -9.32 31.01
CA GLU A 157 11.95 -9.30 32.00
C GLU A 157 11.53 -9.92 33.35
N ASP A 158 12.47 -10.65 33.97
CA ASP A 158 12.29 -11.33 35.25
C ASP A 158 12.13 -10.33 36.39
N ILE A 159 11.12 -10.54 37.23
CA ILE A 159 10.99 -9.83 38.51
C ILE A 159 12.10 -10.35 39.44
N GLN A 160 12.92 -9.43 39.94
CA GLN A 160 13.87 -9.73 41.01
C GLN A 160 13.16 -9.57 42.35
N LEU A 161 13.02 -10.68 43.09
CA LEU A 161 12.55 -10.66 44.46
C LEU A 161 13.76 -10.53 45.40
N ASP A 162 13.67 -9.66 46.40
CA ASP A 162 14.70 -9.55 47.44
C ASP A 162 14.27 -10.26 48.74
N GLY A 163 15.17 -10.33 49.72
CA GLY A 163 14.92 -11.01 51.00
C GLY A 163 13.84 -10.36 51.87
N SER A 164 13.33 -9.17 51.52
CA SER A 164 12.26 -8.50 52.26
C SER A 164 10.86 -9.02 51.89
N GLN A 165 10.74 -9.73 50.76
CA GLN A 165 9.46 -10.18 50.21
C GLN A 165 9.15 -11.65 50.57
N GLU A 166 9.19 -11.96 51.86
CA GLU A 166 9.11 -13.33 52.39
C GLU A 166 7.85 -14.09 51.92
N GLU A 167 6.70 -13.42 51.86
CA GLU A 167 5.43 -14.04 51.41
C GLU A 167 5.45 -14.45 49.93
N LEU A 168 6.04 -13.62 49.07
CA LEU A 168 6.17 -13.92 47.63
C LEU A 168 7.18 -15.05 47.39
N LEU A 169 8.28 -15.07 48.17
CA LEU A 169 9.26 -16.16 48.13
C LEU A 169 8.62 -17.49 48.56
N LYS A 170 7.86 -17.50 49.66
CA LYS A 170 7.08 -18.67 50.10
C LYS A 170 6.06 -19.12 49.04
N PHE A 171 5.39 -18.18 48.39
CA PHE A 171 4.48 -18.47 47.29
C PHE A 171 5.20 -19.15 46.11
N VAL A 172 6.32 -18.61 45.65
CA VAL A 172 7.11 -19.18 44.54
C VAL A 172 7.63 -20.57 44.89
N GLU A 173 8.12 -20.78 46.11
CA GLU A 173 8.59 -22.09 46.59
C GLU A 173 7.47 -23.13 46.63
N ARG A 174 6.27 -22.76 47.11
CA ARG A 174 5.09 -23.62 47.06
C ARG A 174 4.76 -24.05 45.63
N VAL A 175 4.65 -23.08 44.72
CA VAL A 175 4.34 -23.30 43.30
C VAL A 175 5.39 -24.22 42.65
N ARG A 176 6.69 -24.00 42.94
CA ARG A 176 7.80 -24.85 42.48
C ARG A 176 7.62 -26.30 42.91
N ASN A 177 7.25 -26.51 44.17
CA ASN A 177 7.03 -27.85 44.72
C ASN A 177 5.78 -28.52 44.13
N GLU A 178 4.68 -27.77 43.93
CA GLU A 178 3.48 -28.28 43.24
C GLU A 178 3.80 -28.77 41.82
N ILE A 179 4.61 -28.03 41.05
CA ILE A 179 5.03 -28.44 39.70
C ILE A 179 5.91 -29.70 39.75
N LYS A 180 6.89 -29.76 40.67
CA LYS A 180 7.77 -30.93 40.83
C LYS A 180 6.98 -32.20 41.17
N GLU A 181 6.03 -32.12 42.10
CA GLU A 181 5.17 -33.26 42.45
C GLU A 181 4.26 -33.68 41.29
N TRP A 182 3.70 -32.71 40.57
CA TRP A 182 2.89 -32.99 39.39
C TRP A 182 3.69 -33.68 38.27
N LEU A 183 4.94 -33.26 38.03
CA LEU A 183 5.83 -33.91 37.07
C LEU A 183 6.13 -35.37 37.43
N LYS A 184 6.33 -35.69 38.72
CA LYS A 184 6.53 -37.08 39.18
C LYS A 184 5.35 -37.98 38.84
N ILE A 185 4.13 -37.43 38.84
CA ILE A 185 2.89 -38.16 38.51
C ILE A 185 2.78 -38.42 37.00
N ILE A 186 3.34 -37.53 36.16
CA ILE A 186 3.19 -37.56 34.70
C ILE A 186 4.35 -38.26 33.98
N ALA A 187 5.56 -38.24 34.55
CA ALA A 187 6.74 -38.90 33.97
C ALA A 187 6.51 -40.38 33.56
N PRO A 188 5.80 -41.23 34.34
CA PRO A 188 5.51 -42.62 33.95
C PRO A 188 4.49 -42.78 32.80
N ARG A 189 3.80 -41.70 32.41
CA ARG A 189 2.75 -41.73 31.36
C ARG A 189 3.24 -41.27 29.99
N GLN A 190 4.38 -40.59 29.91
CA GLN A 190 5.00 -40.20 28.63
C GLN A 190 5.55 -41.38 27.84
N THR A 191 5.91 -42.49 28.50
CA THR A 191 6.46 -43.70 27.87
C THR A 191 5.40 -44.62 27.27
N ASN A 192 4.10 -44.31 27.42
CA ASN A 192 2.99 -45.19 27.09
C ASN A 192 1.86 -44.48 26.32
N ILE A 193 2.22 -43.58 25.39
CA ILE A 193 1.26 -43.09 24.39
C ILE A 193 1.39 -44.00 23.18
N ASP A 194 0.37 -44.80 22.91
CA ASP A 194 0.26 -45.63 21.72
C ASP A 194 0.39 -44.74 20.47
N PRO A 195 1.31 -45.03 19.53
CA PRO A 195 1.44 -44.30 18.26
C PRO A 195 0.11 -44.11 17.51
N PHE A 196 -0.86 -45.01 17.72
CA PHE A 196 -2.17 -44.96 17.09
C PHE A 196 -3.05 -43.78 17.60
N ASP A 197 -3.00 -43.46 18.89
CA ASP A 197 -3.80 -42.37 19.48
C ASP A 197 -3.31 -40.97 19.06
N ARG A 198 -2.00 -40.83 18.75
CA ARG A 198 -1.42 -39.59 18.20
C ARG A 198 -1.95 -39.31 16.79
N LEU A 199 -1.91 -40.31 15.92
CA LEU A 199 -2.38 -40.21 14.54
C LEU A 199 -3.86 -39.84 14.47
N GLN A 200 -4.68 -40.40 15.37
CA GLN A 200 -6.11 -40.15 15.39
C GLN A 200 -6.46 -38.70 15.84
N GLN A 201 -5.67 -38.10 16.73
CA GLN A 201 -5.83 -36.69 17.10
C GLN A 201 -5.35 -35.73 16.00
N GLU A 202 -4.30 -36.07 15.26
CA GLU A 202 -3.81 -35.27 14.13
C GLU A 202 -4.84 -35.23 12.98
N LEU A 203 -5.35 -36.39 12.56
CA LEU A 203 -6.37 -36.53 11.51
C LEU A 203 -7.68 -35.79 11.84
N LEU A 204 -8.07 -35.69 13.11
CA LEU A 204 -9.26 -34.96 13.54
C LEU A 204 -9.05 -33.44 13.63
N SER A 205 -7.79 -32.98 13.73
CA SER A 205 -7.45 -31.56 13.83
C SER A 205 -7.25 -30.87 12.47
N ASP A 206 -6.99 -31.66 11.43
CA ASP A 206 -6.76 -31.20 10.05
C ASP A 206 -8.04 -31.13 9.19
N LEU A 207 -9.20 -31.53 9.70
CA LEU A 207 -10.47 -31.37 8.99
C LEU A 207 -10.93 -29.89 9.01
N PRO A 208 -11.21 -29.29 7.84
CA PRO A 208 -11.84 -27.97 7.78
C PRO A 208 -13.18 -28.00 8.52
N ARG A 209 -13.39 -27.10 9.49
CA ARG A 209 -14.70 -26.92 10.13
C ARG A 209 -15.67 -26.29 9.14
N LEU A 210 -16.28 -27.12 8.30
CA LEU A 210 -17.43 -26.73 7.51
C LEU A 210 -18.67 -26.73 8.41
N VAL A 211 -19.28 -25.56 8.51
CA VAL A 211 -20.57 -25.20 9.15
C VAL A 211 -20.57 -24.92 10.67
N PRO A 212 -21.08 -23.75 11.11
CA PRO A 212 -21.28 -23.43 12.52
C PRO A 212 -22.56 -24.13 13.03
N THR A 213 -22.43 -25.24 13.74
CA THR A 213 -23.57 -25.85 14.45
C THR A 213 -23.58 -25.44 15.92
N LYS A 214 -24.74 -24.92 16.35
CA LYS A 214 -25.08 -24.53 17.73
C LYS A 214 -24.79 -25.66 18.72
N SER A 215 -24.23 -25.26 19.87
CA SER A 215 -24.32 -25.90 21.19
C SER A 215 -24.33 -27.44 21.22
N SER A 216 -23.14 -28.02 21.43
CA SER A 216 -23.05 -29.31 22.14
C SER A 216 -21.97 -29.20 23.23
N ARG A 217 -22.38 -29.17 24.50
CA ARG A 217 -21.49 -29.45 25.63
C ARG A 217 -20.97 -30.88 25.45
N LYS A 218 -19.79 -31.05 24.88
CA LYS A 218 -19.05 -32.32 24.95
C LYS A 218 -18.58 -32.47 26.40
N SER A 219 -19.15 -33.43 27.13
CA SER A 219 -18.59 -33.89 28.39
C SER A 219 -17.18 -34.44 28.12
N ARG A 220 -16.18 -33.81 28.74
CA ARG A 220 -14.80 -34.30 28.71
C ARG A 220 -14.72 -35.64 29.44
N SER A 221 -14.00 -36.61 28.88
CA SER A 221 -13.82 -37.93 29.51
C SER A 221 -12.98 -37.80 30.80
N PRO A 222 -13.18 -38.68 31.81
CA PRO A 222 -12.46 -38.63 33.09
C PRO A 222 -10.95 -38.82 32.98
N HIS A 223 -10.44 -39.34 31.85
CA HIS A 223 -9.01 -39.57 31.62
C HIS A 223 -8.24 -38.31 31.20
N GLN A 224 -8.92 -37.26 30.73
CA GLN A 224 -8.29 -36.00 30.32
C GLN A 224 -7.92 -35.09 31.51
N ALA A 225 -8.38 -35.42 32.72
CA ALA A 225 -8.25 -34.60 33.93
C ALA A 225 -6.84 -34.61 34.59
N LYS A 226 -5.83 -35.26 33.99
CA LYS A 226 -4.49 -35.44 34.59
C LYS A 226 -3.30 -35.04 33.70
N ILE A 227 -3.50 -34.14 32.72
CA ILE A 227 -2.44 -33.67 31.80
C ILE A 227 -2.11 -32.18 31.99
N GLU A 228 -2.85 -31.48 32.85
CA GLU A 228 -2.69 -30.05 33.11
C GLU A 228 -2.65 -29.81 34.62
N LEU A 229 -1.77 -28.93 35.10
CA LEU A 229 -1.73 -28.46 36.49
C LEU A 229 -2.42 -27.10 36.58
N LEU A 230 -3.29 -26.91 37.57
CA LEU A 230 -3.92 -25.62 37.84
C LEU A 230 -3.35 -25.04 39.14
N ILE A 231 -2.70 -23.89 39.04
CA ILE A 231 -2.09 -23.17 40.15
C ILE A 231 -3.04 -22.06 40.61
N THR A 232 -3.43 -22.08 41.88
CA THR A 232 -4.37 -21.13 42.51
C THR A 232 -3.72 -20.38 43.66
N GLY A 233 -4.39 -19.32 44.15
CA GLY A 233 -3.99 -18.62 45.37
C GLY A 233 -4.18 -19.49 46.62
N THR A 234 -3.52 -19.12 47.70
CA THR A 234 -3.73 -19.69 49.04
C THR A 234 -4.81 -18.88 49.78
N PRO A 235 -5.69 -19.52 50.56
CA PRO A 235 -6.58 -18.81 51.48
C PRO A 235 -5.75 -17.93 52.43
N ASP A 236 -6.20 -16.70 52.62
CA ASP A 236 -5.60 -15.78 53.58
C ASP A 236 -5.84 -16.34 55.00
N PRO A 237 -4.79 -16.61 55.81
CA PRO A 237 -4.97 -17.12 57.17
C PRO A 237 -5.70 -16.13 58.09
N HIS A 238 -5.91 -14.88 57.67
CA HIS A 238 -6.64 -13.86 58.43
C HIS A 238 -8.14 -13.72 58.08
N ASP A 239 -8.67 -14.44 57.09
CA ASP A 239 -10.11 -14.40 56.74
C ASP A 239 -10.97 -15.33 57.63
N SER A 240 -10.56 -15.49 58.90
CA SER A 240 -11.31 -16.17 59.96
C SER A 240 -11.95 -15.18 60.91
N THR A 241 -12.56 -14.10 60.41
CA THR A 241 -13.34 -13.20 61.27
C THR A 241 -14.64 -12.79 60.59
N ASN A 242 -15.70 -13.58 60.84
CA ASN A 242 -16.99 -12.97 61.14
C ASN A 242 -17.90 -13.90 61.97
N PRO A 243 -17.76 -13.97 63.31
CA PRO A 243 -18.84 -14.44 64.17
C PRO A 243 -19.76 -13.23 64.46
N SER A 244 -20.60 -12.88 63.51
CA SER A 244 -21.72 -11.96 63.72
C SER A 244 -23.00 -12.62 63.21
N ARG A 245 -23.47 -13.61 63.98
CA ARG A 245 -24.85 -14.11 63.89
C ARG A 245 -25.61 -13.53 65.08
N ASN A 246 -26.42 -12.52 64.79
CA ASN A 246 -27.54 -12.13 65.65
C ASN A 246 -28.46 -13.34 65.87
N PRO A 247 -28.87 -13.67 67.11
CA PRO A 247 -29.85 -14.69 67.34
C PRO A 247 -31.25 -14.06 67.30
N SER A 248 -31.94 -14.15 66.15
CA SER A 248 -33.39 -14.08 66.16
C SER A 248 -34.03 -14.74 64.92
N ASN A 249 -35.01 -15.58 65.23
CA ASN A 249 -36.13 -16.06 64.42
C ASN A 249 -35.99 -17.37 63.61
N HIS A 250 -36.56 -18.42 64.23
CA HIS A 250 -37.49 -19.42 63.70
C HIS A 250 -37.27 -20.10 62.33
N SER A 251 -37.02 -21.42 62.42
CA SER A 251 -37.71 -22.50 61.70
C SER A 251 -37.86 -22.41 60.16
N THR A 252 -37.08 -23.23 59.44
CA THR A 252 -37.57 -24.41 58.69
C THR A 252 -36.36 -25.12 58.06
N GLY A 253 -36.32 -26.45 58.21
CA GLY A 253 -35.23 -27.28 57.67
C GLY A 253 -35.37 -27.50 56.17
N ILE A 254 -34.35 -27.09 55.43
CA ILE A 254 -33.98 -27.62 54.11
C ILE A 254 -32.45 -27.63 54.09
N ASP A 255 -31.84 -28.83 54.01
CA ASP A 255 -30.39 -28.99 53.84
C ASP A 255 -29.97 -28.42 52.48
N GLU A 256 -29.31 -27.26 52.51
CA GLU A 256 -28.72 -26.65 51.32
C GLU A 256 -27.43 -27.42 50.94
N PRO A 257 -27.24 -27.83 49.67
CA PRO A 257 -26.05 -28.57 49.26
C PRO A 257 -24.79 -27.71 49.47
N PRO A 258 -23.65 -28.32 49.84
CA PRO A 258 -22.44 -27.57 50.15
C PRO A 258 -22.02 -26.70 48.97
N SER A 259 -21.78 -25.42 49.24
CA SER A 259 -21.30 -24.45 48.27
C SER A 259 -19.96 -24.93 47.68
N PRO A 260 -19.72 -24.76 46.36
CA PRO A 260 -18.47 -25.18 45.75
C PRO A 260 -17.28 -24.44 46.37
N PRO A 261 -16.11 -25.10 46.53
CA PRO A 261 -14.95 -24.51 47.20
C PRO A 261 -14.54 -23.19 46.50
N ARG A 262 -14.39 -22.13 47.29
CA ARG A 262 -13.92 -20.82 46.81
C ARG A 262 -12.49 -20.96 46.29
N VAL A 263 -12.31 -20.91 44.97
CA VAL A 263 -10.99 -20.84 44.34
C VAL A 263 -10.41 -19.46 44.62
N VAL A 264 -9.36 -19.39 45.45
CA VAL A 264 -8.68 -18.13 45.76
C VAL A 264 -7.94 -17.65 44.52
N SER A 265 -8.27 -16.44 44.06
CA SER A 265 -7.74 -15.88 42.83
C SER A 265 -6.30 -15.42 43.01
N LEU A 266 -5.43 -15.79 42.06
CA LEU A 266 -4.08 -15.22 41.98
C LEU A 266 -4.11 -13.73 41.65
N THR A 267 -3.25 -12.95 42.30
CA THR A 267 -2.98 -11.55 41.90
C THR A 267 -2.19 -11.51 40.59
N ASN A 268 -2.21 -10.36 39.89
CA ASN A 268 -1.43 -10.20 38.64
C ASN A 268 0.08 -10.39 38.86
N LEU A 269 0.60 -9.96 40.02
CA LEU A 269 2.00 -10.17 40.41
C LEU A 269 2.31 -11.65 40.60
N GLN A 270 1.46 -12.38 41.33
CA GLN A 270 1.61 -13.83 41.53
C GLN A 270 1.53 -14.59 40.21
N LYS A 271 0.57 -14.25 39.32
CA LYS A 271 0.49 -14.84 37.98
C LYS A 271 1.78 -14.63 37.18
N ARG A 272 2.36 -13.42 37.23
CA ARG A 272 3.64 -13.11 36.57
C ARG A 272 4.80 -13.93 37.14
N LEU A 273 4.88 -14.08 38.46
CA LEU A 273 5.89 -14.92 39.12
C LEU A 273 5.77 -16.40 38.73
N VAL A 274 4.55 -16.93 38.59
CA VAL A 274 4.35 -18.31 38.11
C VAL A 274 4.85 -18.47 36.67
N HIS A 275 4.51 -17.55 35.77
CA HIS A 275 5.00 -17.58 34.38
C HIS A 275 6.53 -17.53 34.32
N GLN A 276 7.16 -16.67 35.13
CA GLN A 276 8.61 -16.55 35.26
C GLN A 276 9.25 -17.85 35.77
N LEU A 277 8.71 -18.43 36.85
CA LEU A 277 9.20 -19.68 37.43
C LEU A 277 9.16 -20.83 36.41
N VAL A 278 8.01 -21.01 35.74
CA VAL A 278 7.84 -22.05 34.71
C VAL A 278 8.87 -21.86 33.59
N ARG A 279 9.05 -20.63 33.10
CA ARG A 279 10.02 -20.32 32.05
C ARG A 279 11.47 -20.54 32.46
N ALA A 280 11.84 -20.23 33.71
CA ALA A 280 13.22 -20.26 34.19
C ALA A 280 13.66 -21.67 34.62
N GLU A 281 12.79 -22.43 35.29
CA GLU A 281 13.15 -23.70 35.93
C GLU A 281 12.58 -24.94 35.22
N PHE A 282 11.56 -24.79 34.37
CA PHE A 282 10.84 -25.91 33.76
C PHE A 282 10.72 -25.75 32.23
N PRO A 283 11.83 -25.85 31.46
CA PRO A 283 11.84 -25.59 30.01
C PRO A 283 10.98 -26.55 29.17
N GLU A 284 10.56 -27.68 29.74
CA GLU A 284 9.64 -28.65 29.17
C GLU A 284 8.17 -28.32 29.41
N LEU A 285 7.85 -27.19 30.05
CA LEU A 285 6.49 -26.76 30.40
C LEU A 285 6.13 -25.42 29.77
N ILE A 286 4.83 -25.19 29.60
CA ILE A 286 4.23 -23.92 29.19
C ILE A 286 3.11 -23.52 30.15
N SER A 287 2.96 -22.23 30.41
CA SER A 287 1.96 -21.68 31.33
C SER A 287 0.98 -20.75 30.62
N PHE A 288 -0.31 -20.87 30.94
CA PHE A 288 -1.40 -20.07 30.39
C PHE A 288 -2.17 -19.36 31.50
N SER A 289 -2.36 -18.06 31.37
CA SER A 289 -3.15 -17.28 32.33
C SER A 289 -4.64 -17.60 32.21
N CYS A 290 -5.29 -17.81 33.35
CA CYS A 290 -6.74 -17.91 33.50
C CYS A 290 -7.25 -16.77 34.41
N PRO A 291 -8.56 -16.44 34.41
CA PRO A 291 -9.09 -15.33 35.22
C PRO A 291 -8.68 -15.36 36.71
N SER A 292 -8.64 -16.54 37.34
CA SER A 292 -8.29 -16.70 38.77
C SER A 292 -7.07 -17.60 39.04
N ALA A 293 -6.42 -18.15 38.03
CA ALA A 293 -5.42 -19.21 38.17
C ALA A 293 -4.39 -19.17 37.03
N ILE A 294 -3.30 -19.93 37.15
CA ILE A 294 -2.40 -20.25 36.04
C ILE A 294 -2.53 -21.73 35.72
N ARG A 295 -2.60 -22.06 34.44
CA ARG A 295 -2.61 -23.44 33.97
C ARG A 295 -1.24 -23.80 33.40
N VAL A 296 -0.62 -24.86 33.87
CA VAL A 296 0.67 -25.36 33.39
C VAL A 296 0.44 -26.68 32.63
N LYS A 297 1.11 -26.84 31.50
CA LYS A 297 1.06 -28.03 30.65
C LYS A 297 2.46 -28.40 30.15
N LEU A 298 2.61 -29.60 29.63
CA LEU A 298 3.79 -30.00 28.87
C LEU A 298 3.92 -29.15 27.59
N LEU A 299 5.14 -28.71 27.30
CA LEU A 299 5.51 -28.01 26.09
C LEU A 299 5.55 -28.99 24.93
N ASP A 300 4.62 -28.83 23.99
CA ASP A 300 4.69 -29.47 22.69
C ASP A 300 5.42 -28.53 21.72
N ARG A 301 6.71 -28.80 21.50
CA ARG A 301 7.57 -27.96 20.66
C ARG A 301 7.07 -27.86 19.22
N GLU A 302 6.51 -28.94 18.67
CA GLU A 302 6.00 -28.96 17.30
C GLU A 302 4.69 -28.17 17.18
N ARG A 303 3.79 -28.29 18.16
CA ARG A 303 2.58 -27.48 18.22
C ARG A 303 2.89 -26.00 18.40
N GLU A 304 3.77 -25.62 19.32
CA GLU A 304 4.15 -24.22 19.54
C GLU A 304 4.85 -23.63 18.30
N ALA A 305 5.75 -24.38 17.65
CA ALA A 305 6.35 -23.96 16.39
C ALA A 305 5.29 -23.74 15.29
N ARG A 306 4.29 -24.64 15.16
CA ARG A 306 3.16 -24.46 14.23
C ARG A 306 2.30 -23.23 14.57
N GLU A 307 2.07 -22.94 15.84
CA GLU A 307 1.30 -21.78 16.28
C GLU A 307 2.07 -20.46 16.06
N GLN A 308 3.37 -20.45 16.30
CA GLN A 308 4.26 -19.33 15.97
C GLN A 308 4.26 -19.07 14.47
N GLU A 309 4.43 -20.10 13.65
CA GLU A 309 4.42 -19.97 12.19
C GLU A 309 3.06 -19.48 11.67
N ARG A 310 1.95 -20.03 12.19
CA ARG A 310 0.60 -19.53 11.86
C ARG A 310 0.41 -18.06 12.24
N SER A 311 0.94 -17.64 13.39
CA SER A 311 0.81 -16.24 13.85
C SER A 311 1.67 -15.30 13.00
N ARG A 312 2.88 -15.73 12.64
CA ARG A 312 3.78 -15.04 11.72
C ARG A 312 3.15 -14.87 10.33
N ARG A 313 2.58 -15.95 9.77
CA ARG A 313 1.87 -15.92 8.49
C ARG A 313 0.69 -14.94 8.53
N ARG A 314 -0.16 -15.02 9.56
CA ARG A 314 -1.31 -14.10 9.73
C ARG A 314 -0.87 -12.65 9.81
N ALA A 315 0.23 -12.36 10.52
CA ALA A 315 0.77 -11.00 10.58
C ALA A 315 1.24 -10.50 9.21
N ARG A 316 1.91 -11.34 8.41
CA ARG A 316 2.33 -10.96 7.06
C ARG A 316 1.14 -10.76 6.12
N GLU A 317 0.14 -11.64 6.19
CA GLU A 317 -1.10 -11.52 5.42
C GLU A 317 -1.86 -10.24 5.75
N ALA A 318 -1.93 -9.86 7.04
CA ALA A 318 -2.50 -8.58 7.45
C ALA A 318 -1.72 -7.41 6.81
N ILE A 319 -0.40 -7.38 6.92
CA ILE A 319 0.42 -6.32 6.28
C ILE A 319 0.20 -6.28 4.76
N ASN A 320 0.08 -7.44 4.11
CA ASN A 320 -0.20 -7.51 2.68
C ASN A 320 -1.58 -6.94 2.31
N ARG A 321 -2.62 -7.18 3.12
CA ARG A 321 -3.95 -6.55 2.94
C ARG A 321 -3.91 -5.04 3.19
N ALA A 322 -3.13 -4.59 4.18
CA ALA A 322 -2.93 -3.18 4.47
C ALA A 322 -2.11 -2.43 3.39
N THR A 323 -1.31 -3.14 2.59
CA THR A 323 -0.43 -2.55 1.57
C THR A 323 -1.18 -1.69 0.55
N GLY A 324 -2.36 -2.17 0.12
CA GLY A 324 -3.32 -1.43 -0.69
C GLY A 324 -2.72 -0.80 -1.95
N PHE A 325 -2.93 0.51 -2.15
CA PHE A 325 -2.58 1.21 -3.40
C PHE A 325 -1.11 1.04 -3.83
N ARG A 326 -0.18 0.86 -2.87
CA ARG A 326 1.24 0.62 -3.16
C ARG A 326 1.44 -0.55 -4.12
N TRP A 327 0.57 -1.55 -4.17
CA TRP A 327 0.68 -2.65 -5.15
C TRP A 327 0.73 -2.17 -6.61
N LEU A 328 0.00 -1.11 -6.95
CA LEU A 328 0.05 -0.50 -8.29
C LEU A 328 1.38 0.22 -8.52
N VAL A 329 1.92 0.88 -7.49
CA VAL A 329 3.23 1.54 -7.54
C VAL A 329 4.35 0.50 -7.74
N GLU A 330 4.30 -0.62 -7.01
CA GLU A 330 5.25 -1.75 -7.16
C GLU A 330 5.23 -2.33 -8.59
N ALA A 331 4.09 -2.26 -9.29
CA ALA A 331 4.00 -2.72 -10.67
C ALA A 331 4.60 -1.72 -11.68
N LEU A 332 4.65 -0.43 -11.32
CA LEU A 332 5.19 0.63 -12.17
C LEU A 332 6.70 0.82 -12.00
N ILE A 333 7.28 0.43 -10.86
CA ILE A 333 8.71 0.62 -10.56
C ILE A 333 9.58 -0.60 -10.84
N VAL A 334 10.79 -0.38 -11.35
CA VAL A 334 11.82 -1.42 -11.46
C VAL A 334 12.17 -1.95 -10.06
N GLY A 335 12.38 -3.27 -9.97
CA GLY A 335 12.62 -3.95 -8.69
C GLY A 335 11.39 -4.02 -7.77
N GLY A 336 10.22 -3.56 -8.22
CA GLY A 336 9.00 -3.65 -7.43
C GLY A 336 8.47 -5.07 -7.28
N ASN A 337 7.93 -5.39 -6.10
CA ASN A 337 7.50 -6.73 -5.70
C ASN A 337 6.00 -6.77 -5.43
N ILE A 338 5.27 -7.61 -6.17
CA ILE A 338 3.83 -7.83 -6.00
C ILE A 338 3.48 -9.20 -5.41
N ARG A 339 4.46 -10.05 -5.05
CA ARG A 339 4.23 -11.45 -4.62
C ARG A 339 3.32 -11.60 -3.41
N GLY A 340 3.22 -10.57 -2.57
CA GLY A 340 2.39 -10.60 -1.37
C GLY A 340 0.88 -10.47 -1.61
N ILE A 341 0.43 -10.22 -2.85
CA ILE A 341 -0.99 -10.11 -3.17
C ILE A 341 -1.67 -11.47 -3.03
N ASP A 342 -2.73 -11.53 -2.21
CA ASP A 342 -3.59 -12.70 -2.11
C ASP A 342 -4.59 -12.73 -3.27
N VAL A 343 -4.18 -13.33 -4.38
CA VAL A 343 -5.02 -13.36 -5.59
C VAL A 343 -6.27 -14.23 -5.44
N VAL A 344 -6.24 -15.25 -4.58
CA VAL A 344 -7.40 -16.14 -4.37
C VAL A 344 -8.35 -15.54 -3.34
N GLY A 345 -7.83 -15.13 -2.19
CA GLY A 345 -8.65 -14.60 -1.10
C GLY A 345 -9.15 -13.18 -1.32
N GLU A 346 -8.41 -12.33 -2.03
CA GLU A 346 -8.76 -10.92 -2.20
C GLU A 346 -9.15 -10.52 -3.64
N CYS A 347 -8.48 -11.05 -4.67
CA CYS A 347 -8.80 -10.70 -6.06
C CYS A 347 -9.95 -11.53 -6.65
N ALA A 348 -10.21 -12.76 -6.19
CA ALA A 348 -11.31 -13.58 -6.69
C ALA A 348 -12.66 -13.24 -6.01
N LYS A 349 -13.01 -11.95 -6.07
CA LYS A 349 -14.25 -11.39 -5.52
C LYS A 349 -14.95 -10.56 -6.58
N ASP A 350 -16.27 -10.46 -6.49
CA ASP A 350 -17.06 -9.58 -7.33
C ASP A 350 -16.85 -8.11 -6.90
N PRO A 351 -16.48 -7.18 -7.80
CA PRO A 351 -16.18 -5.80 -7.42
C PRO A 351 -17.35 -4.98 -6.88
N GLN A 352 -18.60 -5.39 -7.11
CA GLN A 352 -19.79 -4.65 -6.69
C GLN A 352 -20.37 -5.21 -5.39
N THR A 353 -20.43 -6.54 -5.28
CA THR A 353 -21.06 -7.24 -4.16
C THR A 353 -20.07 -7.76 -3.13
N GLY A 354 -18.78 -7.87 -3.48
CA GLY A 354 -17.75 -8.49 -2.64
C GLY A 354 -17.87 -10.00 -2.52
N ALA A 355 -18.80 -10.63 -3.23
CA ALA A 355 -19.01 -12.08 -3.18
C ALA A 355 -17.82 -12.83 -3.79
N THR A 356 -17.38 -13.91 -3.13
CA THR A 356 -16.31 -14.77 -3.67
C THR A 356 -16.75 -15.38 -4.99
N LEU A 357 -15.91 -15.21 -6.02
CA LEU A 357 -16.12 -15.79 -7.33
C LEU A 357 -15.57 -17.22 -7.36
N MET A 358 -16.32 -18.15 -7.94
CA MET A 358 -15.83 -19.50 -8.18
C MET A 358 -14.82 -19.47 -9.32
N VAL A 359 -13.54 -19.54 -8.97
CA VAL A 359 -12.42 -19.58 -9.92
C VAL A 359 -11.60 -20.84 -9.67
N PHE A 360 -11.02 -21.39 -10.74
CA PHE A 360 -10.03 -22.45 -10.57
C PHE A 360 -8.71 -21.83 -10.10
N GLU A 361 -8.24 -22.22 -8.92
CA GLU A 361 -7.05 -21.65 -8.29
C GLU A 361 -5.81 -21.72 -9.21
N ASN A 362 -5.63 -22.84 -9.92
CA ASN A 362 -4.53 -22.99 -10.87
C ASN A 362 -4.56 -21.93 -11.98
N GLN A 363 -5.73 -21.56 -12.50
CA GLN A 363 -5.85 -20.55 -13.56
C GLN A 363 -5.46 -19.15 -13.06
N ILE A 364 -5.90 -18.76 -11.87
CA ILE A 364 -5.56 -17.45 -11.31
C ILE A 364 -4.08 -17.36 -10.93
N PHE A 365 -3.48 -18.45 -10.43
CA PHE A 365 -2.05 -18.51 -10.16
C PHE A 365 -1.21 -18.42 -11.43
N GLU A 366 -1.59 -19.12 -12.51
CA GLU A 366 -0.85 -19.05 -13.79
C GLU A 366 -0.94 -17.66 -14.43
N ARG A 367 -2.12 -17.01 -14.34
CA ARG A 367 -2.27 -15.59 -14.74
C ARG A 367 -1.35 -14.69 -13.93
N PHE A 368 -1.31 -14.86 -12.61
CA PHE A 368 -0.48 -14.04 -11.73
C PHE A 368 1.02 -14.26 -11.96
N ARG A 369 1.46 -15.50 -12.19
CA ARG A 369 2.84 -15.82 -12.57
C ARG A 369 3.22 -15.17 -13.90
N SER A 370 2.35 -15.27 -14.90
CA SER A 370 2.55 -14.64 -16.22
C SER A 370 2.67 -13.12 -16.09
N LEU A 371 1.82 -12.52 -15.26
CA LEU A 371 1.89 -11.10 -14.91
C LEU A 371 3.23 -10.73 -14.28
N GLN A 372 3.67 -11.47 -13.25
CA GLN A 372 4.96 -11.23 -12.58
C GLN A 372 6.12 -11.31 -13.57
N PHE A 373 6.09 -12.30 -14.46
CA PHE A 373 7.10 -12.45 -15.51
C PHE A 373 7.09 -11.27 -16.48
N ALA A 374 5.92 -10.87 -17.00
CA ALA A 374 5.80 -9.71 -17.90
C ALA A 374 6.34 -8.43 -17.27
N LEU A 375 5.95 -8.18 -16.01
CA LEU A 375 6.40 -7.06 -15.20
C LEU A 375 7.91 -7.07 -14.95
N SER A 376 8.52 -8.23 -14.72
CA SER A 376 9.98 -8.33 -14.53
C SER A 376 10.79 -7.99 -15.79
N ARG A 377 10.20 -8.17 -16.98
CA ARG A 377 10.87 -7.91 -18.25
C ARG A 377 10.83 -6.45 -18.68
N ARG A 378 9.74 -5.76 -18.37
CA ARG A 378 9.52 -4.38 -18.81
C ARG A 378 8.60 -3.63 -17.85
N ARG A 379 9.00 -2.40 -17.54
CA ARG A 379 8.09 -1.38 -16.99
C ARG A 379 7.60 -0.47 -18.12
N PRO A 380 6.31 -0.10 -18.14
CA PRO A 380 5.82 0.88 -19.09
C PRO A 380 6.43 2.26 -18.79
N PRO A 381 6.69 3.09 -19.81
CA PRO A 381 7.01 4.50 -19.61
C PRO A 381 5.94 5.20 -18.77
N LEU A 382 6.39 6.03 -17.83
CA LEU A 382 5.54 6.83 -16.97
C LEU A 382 5.42 8.24 -17.56
N VAL A 383 4.19 8.74 -17.68
CA VAL A 383 3.91 10.03 -18.33
C VAL A 383 3.07 10.91 -17.41
N GLY A 384 3.28 12.21 -17.47
CA GLY A 384 2.46 13.17 -16.77
C GLY A 384 2.57 14.57 -17.36
N HIS A 385 1.96 15.53 -16.69
CA HIS A 385 2.07 16.94 -17.03
C HIS A 385 2.67 17.69 -15.84
N ASN A 386 3.89 18.23 -15.98
CA ASN A 386 4.58 18.95 -14.89
C ASN A 386 5.00 18.07 -13.70
N LEU A 387 5.54 16.89 -13.99
CA LEU A 387 5.72 15.77 -13.07
C LEU A 387 6.65 15.97 -11.86
N PHE A 388 7.38 17.08 -11.79
CA PHE A 388 8.41 17.27 -10.76
C PHE A 388 7.84 17.13 -9.34
N PHE A 389 6.64 17.68 -9.11
CA PHE A 389 5.94 17.55 -7.83
C PHE A 389 5.41 16.14 -7.64
N ASP A 390 4.71 15.61 -8.63
CA ASP A 390 4.02 14.33 -8.52
C ASP A 390 4.96 13.18 -8.20
N LEU A 391 6.14 13.14 -8.82
CA LEU A 391 7.15 12.13 -8.57
C LEU A 391 7.70 12.20 -7.14
N ALA A 392 7.88 13.40 -6.58
CA ALA A 392 8.37 13.56 -5.22
C ALA A 392 7.32 13.11 -4.20
N TYR A 393 6.04 13.45 -4.39
CA TYR A 393 4.96 12.97 -3.54
C TYR A 393 4.80 11.44 -3.66
N LEU A 394 4.81 10.89 -4.88
CA LEU A 394 4.73 9.46 -5.10
C LEU A 394 5.88 8.71 -4.43
N TYR A 395 7.11 9.20 -4.57
CA TYR A 395 8.29 8.65 -3.89
C TYR A 395 8.12 8.73 -2.37
N ARG A 396 7.75 9.90 -1.85
CA ARG A 396 7.64 10.13 -0.41
C ARG A 396 6.57 9.27 0.26
N THR A 397 5.44 9.08 -0.42
CA THR A 397 4.27 8.35 0.07
C THR A 397 4.49 6.83 0.02
N PHE A 398 5.12 6.30 -1.04
CA PHE A 398 5.15 4.85 -1.26
C PHE A 398 6.54 4.22 -1.10
N VAL A 399 7.61 4.96 -1.41
CA VAL A 399 8.97 4.43 -1.47
C VAL A 399 9.72 4.69 -0.17
N GLY A 400 9.87 5.95 0.23
CA GLY A 400 10.64 6.29 1.44
C GLY A 400 10.97 7.76 1.58
N VAL A 401 11.96 8.07 2.41
CA VAL A 401 12.39 9.45 2.67
C VAL A 401 13.06 10.04 1.43
N LEU A 402 12.62 11.23 1.03
CA LEU A 402 13.19 11.97 -0.11
C LEU A 402 14.68 12.28 0.15
N PRO A 403 15.57 12.11 -0.86
CA PRO A 403 16.99 12.48 -0.73
C PRO A 403 17.20 13.97 -0.41
N GLU A 404 18.36 14.34 0.14
CA GLU A 404 18.70 15.75 0.44
C GLU A 404 19.04 16.57 -0.79
N LYS A 405 19.59 15.94 -1.82
CA LYS A 405 20.01 16.62 -3.06
C LYS A 405 19.09 16.25 -4.21
N VAL A 406 18.73 17.24 -5.02
CA VAL A 406 17.88 17.04 -6.20
C VAL A 406 18.50 16.08 -7.21
N GLY A 407 19.84 16.06 -7.34
CA GLY A 407 20.56 15.09 -8.16
C GLY A 407 20.36 13.64 -7.69
N ALA A 408 20.50 13.39 -6.38
CA ALA A 408 20.25 12.06 -5.81
C ALA A 408 18.77 11.65 -5.91
N PHE A 409 17.86 12.61 -5.83
CA PHE A 409 16.44 12.36 -6.14
C PHE A 409 16.24 11.96 -7.60
N ALA A 410 16.85 12.67 -8.55
CA ALA A 410 16.79 12.34 -9.97
C ALA A 410 17.36 10.94 -10.26
N GLU A 411 18.50 10.58 -9.66
CA GLU A 411 19.06 9.22 -9.74
C GLU A 411 18.07 8.16 -9.26
N LYS A 412 17.45 8.38 -8.09
CA LYS A 412 16.45 7.45 -7.55
C LYS A 412 15.20 7.35 -8.41
N VAL A 413 14.75 8.45 -9.01
CA VAL A 413 13.65 8.44 -9.99
C VAL A 413 14.05 7.63 -11.22
N GLY A 414 15.26 7.82 -11.77
CA GLY A 414 15.76 7.07 -12.94
C GLY A 414 15.96 5.58 -12.68
N GLU A 415 16.34 5.19 -11.46
CA GLU A 415 16.40 3.79 -11.02
C GLU A 415 15.01 3.14 -10.98
N LEU A 416 14.00 3.85 -10.47
CA LEU A 416 12.66 3.30 -10.28
C LEU A 416 11.83 3.34 -11.58
N TRP A 417 11.91 4.44 -12.32
CA TRP A 417 11.19 4.69 -13.56
C TRP A 417 12.18 5.02 -14.69
N PRO A 418 12.65 4.01 -15.45
CA PRO A 418 13.68 4.20 -16.48
C PRO A 418 13.28 5.17 -17.60
N THR A 419 11.98 5.36 -17.82
CA THR A 419 11.46 6.27 -18.83
C THR A 419 10.32 7.10 -18.24
N VAL A 420 10.60 8.38 -18.05
CA VAL A 420 9.66 9.39 -17.58
C VAL A 420 9.46 10.45 -18.66
N LEU A 421 8.21 10.80 -18.98
CA LEU A 421 7.86 11.77 -20.01
C LEU A 421 6.99 12.88 -19.40
N ASP A 422 7.47 14.11 -19.49
CA ASP A 422 6.72 15.30 -19.07
C ASP A 422 6.15 16.01 -20.30
N THR A 423 4.83 15.93 -20.46
CA THR A 423 4.13 16.56 -21.61
C THR A 423 4.30 18.08 -21.61
N LYS A 424 4.47 18.71 -20.44
CA LYS A 424 4.74 20.15 -20.35
C LYS A 424 6.14 20.47 -20.87
N TYR A 425 7.13 19.65 -20.56
CA TYR A 425 8.46 19.76 -21.15
C TYR A 425 8.39 19.60 -22.67
N MET A 426 7.74 18.54 -23.16
CA MET A 426 7.59 18.28 -24.60
C MET A 426 6.97 19.46 -25.37
N ALA A 427 5.92 20.07 -24.80
CA ALA A 427 5.22 21.17 -25.46
C ALA A 427 5.97 22.50 -25.45
N THR A 428 6.91 22.66 -24.51
CA THR A 428 7.65 23.91 -24.28
C THR A 428 9.13 23.78 -24.68
N HIS A 429 9.53 22.63 -25.20
CA HIS A 429 10.88 22.40 -25.69
C HIS A 429 11.21 23.41 -26.81
N GLY A 430 12.34 24.10 -26.68
CA GLY A 430 12.77 25.14 -27.64
C GLY A 430 12.04 26.48 -27.57
N VAL A 431 11.17 26.72 -26.57
CA VAL A 431 10.44 28.00 -26.38
C VAL A 431 10.89 28.70 -25.09
N SER A 432 11.04 30.02 -25.11
CA SER A 432 11.39 30.80 -23.90
C SER A 432 10.22 30.90 -22.91
N GLU A 433 10.51 30.80 -21.60
CA GLU A 433 9.51 30.73 -20.52
C GLU A 433 8.51 31.90 -20.47
N ALA A 434 8.89 33.07 -21.00
CA ALA A 434 8.12 34.31 -20.88
C ALA A 434 6.82 34.35 -21.71
N ARG A 435 6.53 33.33 -22.55
CA ARG A 435 5.47 33.42 -23.58
C ARG A 435 4.65 32.15 -23.84
N THR A 436 4.36 31.32 -22.84
CA THR A 436 3.56 30.09 -23.07
C THR A 436 2.48 29.85 -22.04
N ASP A 437 1.22 30.09 -22.42
CA ASP A 437 0.05 29.47 -21.82
C ASP A 437 0.09 27.96 -22.15
N SER A 438 0.53 27.14 -21.20
CA SER A 438 0.81 25.70 -21.37
C SER A 438 0.08 24.85 -20.33
N SER A 439 -1.14 25.25 -19.94
CA SER A 439 -1.98 24.40 -19.09
C SER A 439 -2.39 23.14 -19.86
N LEU A 440 -2.70 22.08 -19.13
CA LEU A 440 -3.08 20.80 -19.72
C LEU A 440 -4.35 20.93 -20.59
N GLU A 441 -5.33 21.69 -20.12
CA GLU A 441 -6.61 21.91 -20.79
C GLU A 441 -6.43 22.72 -22.08
N GLN A 442 -5.55 23.73 -22.06
CA GLN A 442 -5.22 24.52 -23.25
C GLN A 442 -4.52 23.66 -24.29
N MET A 443 -3.59 22.79 -23.86
CA MET A 443 -2.89 21.87 -24.75
C MET A 443 -3.86 20.85 -25.37
N GLU A 444 -4.76 20.28 -24.57
CA GLU A 444 -5.77 19.37 -25.10
C GLU A 444 -6.68 20.09 -26.10
N ALA A 445 -7.19 21.28 -25.76
CA ALA A 445 -8.06 22.05 -26.64
C ALA A 445 -7.38 22.34 -27.99
N ALA A 446 -6.08 22.68 -27.99
CA ALA A 446 -5.30 22.94 -29.19
C ALA A 446 -5.02 21.67 -30.03
N LEU A 447 -5.02 20.49 -29.42
CA LEU A 447 -4.77 19.21 -30.08
C LEU A 447 -6.04 18.43 -30.41
N ARG A 448 -7.21 18.80 -29.85
CA ARG A 448 -8.46 18.04 -29.95
C ARG A 448 -8.94 17.83 -31.38
N MET A 449 -8.74 18.82 -32.25
CA MET A 449 -9.15 18.75 -33.66
C MET A 449 -8.23 17.87 -34.52
N GLN A 450 -7.15 17.34 -33.96
CA GLN A 450 -6.24 16.45 -34.65
C GLN A 450 -6.90 15.08 -34.87
N SER A 451 -7.06 14.69 -36.13
CA SER A 451 -7.77 13.45 -36.52
C SER A 451 -6.99 12.16 -36.25
N ARG A 452 -5.67 12.25 -36.10
CA ARG A 452 -4.77 11.11 -35.84
C ARG A 452 -3.71 11.45 -34.80
N PRO A 453 -3.25 10.52 -33.95
CA PRO A 453 -3.73 9.14 -33.83
C PRO A 453 -5.15 9.03 -33.26
N VAL A 454 -5.84 7.93 -33.56
CA VAL A 454 -7.19 7.66 -33.04
C VAL A 454 -7.08 7.12 -31.61
N THR A 455 -7.96 7.60 -30.74
CA THR A 455 -8.06 7.16 -29.34
C THR A 455 -9.49 6.77 -29.00
N GLU A 456 -9.67 5.66 -28.31
CA GLU A 456 -10.97 5.17 -27.84
C GLU A 456 -10.92 4.86 -26.35
N LEU A 457 -11.96 5.26 -25.62
CA LEU A 457 -12.17 4.80 -24.25
C LEU A 457 -12.61 3.34 -24.28
N ALA A 458 -12.03 2.55 -23.39
CA ALA A 458 -12.38 1.14 -23.30
C ALA A 458 -13.73 0.89 -22.63
N PRO A 459 -14.39 -0.24 -22.94
CA PRO A 459 -15.61 -0.65 -22.26
C PRO A 459 -15.44 -0.70 -20.73
N GLY A 460 -16.37 -0.11 -19.99
CA GLY A 460 -16.33 0.03 -18.52
C GLY A 460 -15.51 1.23 -18.01
N HIS A 461 -14.93 2.04 -18.89
CA HIS A 461 -14.14 3.24 -18.56
C HIS A 461 -14.76 4.55 -19.08
N GLU A 462 -16.08 4.57 -19.27
CA GLU A 462 -16.77 5.62 -20.00
C GLU A 462 -17.01 6.91 -19.20
N LYS A 463 -16.53 7.00 -17.95
CA LYS A 463 -16.73 8.16 -17.04
C LYS A 463 -16.48 9.50 -17.75
N TYR A 464 -15.47 9.57 -18.61
CA TYR A 464 -15.06 10.80 -19.30
C TYR A 464 -15.44 10.84 -20.81
N VAL A 465 -16.28 9.92 -21.30
CA VAL A 465 -16.72 9.90 -22.72
C VAL A 465 -17.34 11.24 -23.12
N CYS A 466 -18.18 11.78 -22.23
CA CYS A 466 -18.86 13.06 -22.39
C CYS A 466 -17.89 14.25 -22.53
N ALA A 467 -16.71 14.20 -21.90
CA ALA A 467 -15.79 15.33 -21.89
C ALA A 467 -14.98 15.50 -23.20
N THR A 468 -14.90 14.44 -24.03
CA THR A 468 -13.96 14.38 -25.16
C THR A 468 -14.58 14.14 -26.53
N ASN A 469 -15.77 13.51 -26.65
CA ASN A 469 -16.29 13.03 -27.95
C ASN A 469 -17.72 13.45 -28.33
N VAL A 470 -18.36 14.41 -27.64
CA VAL A 470 -19.74 14.82 -27.98
C VAL A 470 -19.82 16.31 -28.32
N PRO A 471 -20.23 16.70 -29.56
CA PRO A 471 -20.43 18.10 -29.96
C PRO A 471 -21.51 18.86 -29.17
N LEU A 472 -22.37 18.14 -28.43
CA LEU A 472 -23.54 18.67 -27.73
C LEU A 472 -23.29 19.08 -26.27
N LEU A 473 -22.10 18.84 -25.71
CA LEU A 473 -21.85 19.16 -24.30
C LEU A 473 -21.22 20.53 -24.10
N THR A 474 -21.75 21.23 -23.10
CA THR A 474 -21.40 22.61 -22.81
C THR A 474 -20.01 22.67 -22.16
N PRO A 475 -19.30 23.80 -22.23
CA PRO A 475 -18.08 24.02 -21.43
C PRO A 475 -18.26 23.75 -19.93
N LEU A 476 -19.49 23.83 -19.41
CA LEU A 476 -19.83 23.60 -18.00
C LEU A 476 -19.62 22.13 -17.57
N ASP A 477 -19.94 21.18 -18.45
CA ASP A 477 -19.81 19.74 -18.17
C ASP A 477 -18.33 19.31 -18.09
N ARG A 478 -17.43 19.99 -18.81
CA ARG A 478 -15.98 19.76 -18.75
C ARG A 478 -15.35 20.35 -17.50
N ALA A 479 -15.84 21.50 -17.05
CA ALA A 479 -15.39 22.12 -15.81
C ALA A 479 -15.74 21.27 -14.58
N SER A 480 -16.74 20.39 -14.68
CA SER A 480 -17.15 19.49 -13.59
C SER A 480 -16.16 18.35 -13.29
N PHE A 481 -15.25 18.05 -14.22
CA PHE A 481 -14.20 17.04 -14.03
C PHE A 481 -12.79 17.65 -13.99
N ALA A 482 -12.67 18.95 -14.21
CA ALA A 482 -11.38 19.63 -14.14
C ALA A 482 -10.83 19.52 -12.72
N HIS A 483 -9.55 19.17 -12.58
CA HIS A 483 -8.91 18.94 -11.27
C HIS A 483 -9.54 17.76 -10.51
N GLU A 484 -9.92 16.73 -11.26
CA GLU A 484 -10.03 15.36 -10.78
C GLU A 484 -8.83 14.60 -11.36
N ALA A 485 -7.99 14.02 -10.51
CA ALA A 485 -6.73 13.41 -10.95
C ALA A 485 -6.92 12.36 -12.07
N GLY A 486 -7.97 11.54 -11.99
CA GLY A 486 -8.29 10.56 -13.05
C GLY A 486 -8.57 11.20 -14.42
N TYR A 487 -9.20 12.37 -14.44
CA TYR A 487 -9.48 13.12 -15.66
C TYR A 487 -8.24 13.80 -16.20
N ASP A 488 -7.42 14.40 -15.33
CA ASP A 488 -6.18 15.07 -15.74
C ASP A 488 -5.13 14.06 -16.24
N ALA A 489 -5.05 12.87 -15.62
CA ALA A 489 -4.29 11.75 -16.16
C ALA A 489 -4.80 11.32 -17.55
N TYR A 490 -6.12 11.30 -17.76
CA TYR A 490 -6.72 10.97 -19.05
C TYR A 490 -6.41 12.02 -20.13
N LEU A 491 -6.57 13.31 -19.83
CA LEU A 491 -6.21 14.39 -20.76
C LEU A 491 -4.72 14.33 -21.11
N THR A 492 -3.87 14.06 -20.12
CA THR A 492 -2.44 13.86 -20.32
C THR A 492 -2.15 12.72 -21.30
N ALA A 493 -2.90 11.62 -21.22
CA ALA A 493 -2.76 10.52 -22.19
C ALA A 493 -3.09 10.97 -23.62
N LEU A 494 -4.20 11.69 -23.81
CA LEU A 494 -4.60 12.20 -25.12
C LEU A 494 -3.59 13.20 -25.69
N VAL A 495 -3.14 14.13 -24.85
CA VAL A 495 -2.10 15.11 -25.17
C VAL A 495 -0.82 14.40 -25.57
N MET A 496 -0.35 13.43 -24.79
CA MET A 496 0.86 12.66 -25.07
C MET A 496 0.81 12.00 -26.45
N ILE A 497 -0.31 11.32 -26.77
CA ILE A 497 -0.52 10.62 -28.04
C ILE A 497 -0.46 11.59 -29.22
N ARG A 498 -1.19 12.71 -29.13
CA ARG A 498 -1.33 13.65 -30.24
C ARG A 498 -0.09 14.52 -30.41
N LEU A 499 0.49 14.99 -29.31
CA LEU A 499 1.67 15.86 -29.31
C LEU A 499 2.90 15.14 -29.86
N SER A 500 3.18 13.92 -29.40
CA SER A 500 4.34 13.15 -29.87
C SER A 500 4.27 12.87 -31.38
N ALA A 501 3.09 12.48 -31.89
CA ALA A 501 2.87 12.29 -33.32
C ALA A 501 3.08 13.59 -34.11
N LYS A 502 2.60 14.73 -33.60
CA LYS A 502 2.76 16.04 -34.23
C LYS A 502 4.22 16.51 -34.25
N LEU A 503 4.94 16.34 -33.14
CA LEU A 503 6.35 16.68 -33.04
C LEU A 503 7.21 15.85 -33.99
N LYS A 504 6.94 14.53 -34.11
CA LYS A 504 7.67 13.67 -35.06
C LYS A 504 7.38 14.04 -36.52
N ALA A 505 6.12 14.31 -36.87
CA ALA A 505 5.80 14.72 -38.23
C ALA A 505 6.49 16.05 -38.59
N ALA A 506 6.59 16.97 -37.63
CA ALA A 506 7.32 18.21 -37.81
C ALA A 506 8.83 18.00 -37.98
N SER A 507 9.47 17.10 -37.20
CA SER A 507 10.91 16.87 -37.32
C SER A 507 11.29 16.33 -38.71
N VAL A 508 10.47 15.43 -39.26
CA VAL A 508 10.61 14.86 -40.63
C VAL A 508 10.44 15.93 -41.71
N ALA A 509 9.48 16.86 -41.54
CA ALA A 509 9.26 17.93 -42.49
C ALA A 509 10.48 18.87 -42.62
N THR A 510 11.19 19.14 -41.51
CA THR A 510 12.42 19.97 -41.52
C THR A 510 13.64 19.27 -42.13
N THR A 511 13.71 17.93 -42.13
CA THR A 511 14.86 17.17 -42.65
C THR A 511 14.79 16.90 -44.16
N THR A 512 13.65 17.14 -44.80
CA THR A 512 13.51 16.97 -46.24
C THR A 512 14.05 18.22 -46.96
N PRO A 513 15.07 18.15 -47.83
CA PRO A 513 15.63 19.31 -48.48
C PRO A 513 14.62 19.90 -49.48
N SER A 514 13.95 20.97 -49.07
CA SER A 514 13.15 21.79 -49.99
C SER A 514 14.13 22.62 -50.84
N ASN A 515 14.21 22.31 -52.13
CA ASN A 515 14.88 23.15 -53.12
C ASN A 515 14.01 24.39 -53.37
N LYS A 516 14.07 25.36 -52.45
CA LYS A 516 13.51 26.70 -52.63
C LYS A 516 14.52 27.73 -52.17
N GLN A 517 14.97 28.49 -53.15
CA GLN A 517 15.81 29.67 -53.03
C GLN A 517 15.08 30.74 -52.19
N THR A 518 15.88 31.45 -51.41
CA THR A 518 15.57 32.47 -50.40
C THR A 518 14.44 33.45 -50.72
N ASP A 519 13.68 33.83 -49.69
CA ASP A 519 13.56 35.25 -49.31
C ASP A 519 13.42 35.39 -47.79
N VAL A 520 14.24 36.27 -47.23
CA VAL A 520 14.32 36.59 -45.80
C VAL A 520 13.34 37.73 -45.53
N ASP A 521 12.09 37.38 -45.20
CA ASP A 521 11.14 38.34 -44.66
C ASP A 521 11.19 38.34 -43.13
N ASN A 522 11.89 39.36 -42.61
CA ASN A 522 11.81 39.82 -41.22
C ASN A 522 10.45 40.48 -41.00
N ASN A 523 9.41 39.69 -40.77
CA ASN A 523 8.19 40.12 -40.10
C ASN A 523 7.39 38.89 -39.70
N ASN A 524 7.27 38.62 -38.40
CA ASN A 524 6.09 37.96 -37.80
C ASN A 524 6.18 37.99 -36.27
N GLY A 525 5.78 39.12 -35.69
CA GLY A 525 5.64 39.34 -34.25
C GLY A 525 4.43 38.65 -33.59
N GLU A 526 3.63 37.87 -34.33
CA GLU A 526 2.43 37.18 -33.81
C GLU A 526 2.50 35.63 -33.86
N ALA A 527 3.52 35.03 -34.49
CA ALA A 527 3.59 33.58 -34.72
C ALA A 527 4.11 32.74 -33.53
N ALA A 528 4.42 33.37 -32.39
CA ALA A 528 5.12 32.73 -31.27
C ALA A 528 4.19 32.26 -30.12
N ARG A 529 2.90 32.00 -30.39
CA ARG A 529 1.93 31.66 -29.32
C ARG A 529 1.79 30.18 -28.98
N TYR A 530 2.32 29.25 -29.77
CA TYR A 530 2.43 27.82 -29.42
C TYR A 530 3.42 27.18 -30.40
N ALA A 531 4.64 26.79 -30.01
CA ALA A 531 5.57 26.20 -30.99
C ALA A 531 5.01 24.94 -31.70
N PHE A 532 4.01 24.27 -31.11
CA PHE A 532 3.26 23.20 -31.74
C PHE A 532 1.99 23.65 -32.49
N ALA A 533 1.39 24.82 -32.21
CA ALA A 533 0.23 25.33 -32.94
C ALA A 533 0.58 26.29 -34.09
N SER A 534 1.75 26.95 -34.08
CA SER A 534 2.26 27.69 -35.25
C SER A 534 2.73 26.77 -36.39
N ARG A 535 2.83 25.46 -36.14
CA ARG A 535 3.12 24.42 -37.14
C ARG A 535 1.82 23.96 -37.83
N GLY A 536 1.15 24.90 -38.51
CA GLY A 536 -0.07 24.65 -39.30
C GLY A 536 0.16 23.61 -40.41
N ASP A 537 -0.91 22.90 -40.80
CA ASP A 537 -1.02 21.91 -41.89
C ASP A 537 -0.15 20.64 -41.84
N ILE A 538 0.61 20.40 -40.77
CA ILE A 538 1.35 19.14 -40.63
C ILE A 538 0.38 18.02 -40.25
N THR A 539 0.19 17.05 -41.15
CA THR A 539 -0.60 15.85 -40.91
C THR A 539 0.23 14.84 -40.11
N PRO A 540 -0.11 14.54 -38.85
CA PRO A 540 0.63 13.59 -38.03
C PRO A 540 0.47 12.14 -38.53
N GLY A 541 1.40 11.27 -38.15
CA GLY A 541 1.32 9.83 -38.44
C GLY A 541 0.10 9.15 -37.80
N SER A 542 -0.22 7.93 -38.26
CA SER A 542 -1.36 7.17 -37.74
C SER A 542 -1.17 6.73 -36.28
N LEU A 543 0.08 6.59 -35.83
CA LEU A 543 0.49 6.21 -34.47
C LEU A 543 1.59 7.15 -33.94
N MET A 544 1.82 7.10 -32.64
CA MET A 544 2.95 7.80 -32.01
C MET A 544 4.30 7.18 -32.39
N PRO A 545 5.42 7.92 -32.27
CA PRO A 545 6.77 7.38 -32.41
C PRO A 545 6.98 6.23 -31.41
N GLN A 546 7.46 5.09 -31.90
CA GLN A 546 7.69 3.94 -31.03
C GLN A 546 8.80 4.24 -30.03
N PHE A 547 8.72 3.72 -28.80
CA PHE A 547 9.72 4.01 -27.75
C PHE A 547 11.15 3.51 -28.06
N ASN A 548 11.32 2.68 -29.09
CA ASN A 548 12.63 2.30 -29.62
C ASN A 548 13.20 3.28 -30.65
N ASP A 549 12.46 4.34 -31.04
CA ASP A 549 12.97 5.47 -31.80
C ASP A 549 13.83 6.35 -30.89
N THR A 550 15.06 5.89 -30.63
CA THR A 550 15.98 6.53 -29.68
C THR A 550 16.37 7.94 -30.10
N GLU A 551 16.41 8.22 -31.42
CA GLU A 551 16.68 9.55 -31.94
C GLU A 551 15.61 10.54 -31.45
N PHE A 552 14.33 10.23 -31.67
CA PHE A 552 13.22 11.08 -31.23
C PHE A 552 13.13 11.17 -29.70
N TRP A 553 13.18 10.04 -28.99
CA TRP A 553 12.96 10.05 -27.54
C TRP A 553 14.14 10.58 -26.74
N SER A 554 15.36 10.60 -27.28
CA SER A 554 16.52 11.21 -26.60
C SER A 554 16.34 12.71 -26.34
N GLU A 555 15.54 13.40 -27.16
CA GLU A 555 15.24 14.83 -27.00
C GLU A 555 14.27 15.06 -25.82
N TYR A 556 13.25 14.20 -25.68
CA TYR A 556 12.12 14.45 -24.78
C TYR A 556 12.09 13.61 -23.50
N ALA A 557 12.64 12.40 -23.52
CA ALA A 557 12.57 11.50 -22.40
C ALA A 557 13.50 11.93 -21.26
N ASN A 558 13.07 11.60 -20.03
CA ASN A 558 13.82 11.79 -18.79
C ASN A 558 14.20 13.25 -18.54
N LYS A 559 13.32 14.17 -18.95
CA LYS A 559 13.47 15.61 -18.77
C LYS A 559 12.18 16.19 -18.22
N LEU A 560 12.26 16.82 -17.05
CA LEU A 560 11.13 17.42 -16.36
C LEU A 560 11.20 18.93 -16.43
N ARG A 561 10.06 19.57 -16.74
CA ARG A 561 9.99 21.03 -16.70
C ARG A 561 9.85 21.47 -15.24
N VAL A 562 10.71 22.39 -14.77
CA VAL A 562 10.67 22.90 -13.39
C VAL A 562 10.47 24.41 -13.38
N TYR A 563 9.22 24.83 -13.58
CA TYR A 563 8.87 26.24 -13.63
C TYR A 563 9.20 26.99 -12.35
N GLY A 564 9.70 28.21 -12.53
CA GLY A 564 10.07 29.09 -11.42
C GLY A 564 11.38 28.68 -10.74
N SER A 565 12.21 27.85 -11.37
CA SER A 565 13.62 27.67 -11.02
C SER A 565 14.52 28.47 -11.98
N VAL A 566 15.80 28.65 -11.65
CA VAL A 566 16.79 29.27 -12.55
C VAL A 566 17.07 28.38 -13.76
N GLU A 567 17.16 27.08 -13.53
CA GLU A 567 17.52 26.06 -14.51
C GLU A 567 16.33 25.73 -15.43
N GLY A 568 15.10 25.85 -14.94
CA GLY A 568 13.88 25.59 -15.69
C GLY A 568 13.68 24.13 -16.12
N LEU A 569 14.59 23.23 -15.75
CA LEU A 569 14.66 21.84 -16.21
C LEU A 569 15.38 20.97 -15.18
N LEU A 570 14.89 19.75 -14.98
CA LEU A 570 15.61 18.67 -14.31
C LEU A 570 15.80 17.51 -15.29
N GLU A 571 17.04 17.07 -15.47
CA GLU A 571 17.36 15.85 -16.21
C GLU A 571 17.43 14.65 -15.26
N ILE A 572 16.79 13.56 -15.65
CA ILE A 572 16.81 12.28 -14.93
C ILE A 572 17.85 11.39 -15.61
N PRO A 573 18.90 10.94 -14.90
CA PRO A 573 19.88 10.04 -15.50
C PRO A 573 19.22 8.71 -15.88
N ALA A 574 19.64 8.13 -16.99
CA ALA A 574 19.22 6.78 -17.36
C ALA A 574 19.68 5.81 -16.26
N GLY A 575 18.77 5.02 -15.70
CA GLY A 575 19.11 4.03 -14.68
C GLY A 575 20.17 3.06 -15.23
N GLY A 576 21.37 3.07 -14.61
CA GLY A 576 22.47 2.21 -14.99
C GLY A 576 22.12 0.74 -14.76
N GLY A 577 21.72 0.05 -15.83
CA GLY A 577 21.51 -1.38 -15.86
C GLY A 577 22.59 -2.07 -16.67
N GLU A 578 23.83 -2.08 -16.19
CA GLU A 578 24.71 -3.20 -16.51
C GLU A 578 24.16 -4.42 -15.77
N ALA A 579 23.46 -5.28 -16.52
CA ALA A 579 23.12 -6.61 -16.08
C ALA A 579 24.40 -7.48 -16.09
N ASP A 580 25.33 -7.22 -15.18
CA ASP A 580 26.38 -8.18 -14.85
C ASP A 580 26.62 -8.18 -13.34
N GLY A 581 26.03 -9.18 -12.70
CA GLY A 581 25.92 -9.26 -11.25
C GLY A 581 24.87 -10.29 -10.92
N GLY A 582 25.25 -11.57 -11.06
CA GLY A 582 24.41 -12.70 -10.67
C GLY A 582 23.92 -12.52 -9.23
N VAL A 583 22.68 -12.08 -9.08
CA VAL A 583 21.98 -12.14 -7.80
C VAL A 583 21.66 -13.60 -7.58
N SER A 584 22.40 -14.22 -6.66
CA SER A 584 22.04 -15.49 -6.06
C SER A 584 20.56 -15.43 -5.65
N LEU A 585 19.73 -16.21 -6.33
CA LEU A 585 18.39 -16.53 -5.89
C LEU A 585 18.52 -17.36 -4.61
N GLU A 586 18.75 -16.70 -3.48
CA GLU A 586 18.44 -17.30 -2.19
C GLU A 586 16.91 -17.44 -2.14
N THR A 587 16.46 -18.66 -2.39
CA THR A 587 15.18 -19.22 -1.97
C THR A 587 14.97 -18.96 -0.48
N GLN A 588 14.44 -17.79 -0.14
CA GLN A 588 13.67 -17.64 1.09
C GLN A 588 12.26 -18.16 0.79
N HIS A 589 12.07 -19.45 1.07
CA HIS A 589 10.76 -20.00 1.31
C HIS A 589 10.19 -19.32 2.57
N TRP A 590 9.16 -18.49 2.39
CA TRP A 590 8.20 -18.10 3.40
C TRP A 590 6.82 -18.06 2.77
#